data_AF-A0A957VQE3-F1
#
_entry.id   AF-A0A957VQE3-F1
#
_cell.length_a   1.000
_cell.length_b   1.000
_cell.length_c   1.000
_cell.angle_alpha   90.00
_cell.angle_beta   90.00
_cell.angle_gamma   90.00
#
_symmetry.space_group_name_H-M   'P 1'
#
loop_
_entity.id
_entity.type
_entity.pdbx_description
1 polymer ?
#
loop_
_entity_poly.entity_id
_entity_poly.type
_entity_poly.pdbx_seq_one_letter_code
_entity_poly.pdbx_strand_id
1 'polypeptide(L)'
;PDAPPPVNDGPLTLMFSEFLANPDAVGDTDGEWIELFNWGDAPVNLRGWAIADLGTDRFTVANDLTVPPGAYVVLARNADAAANGGVDAALAYTGLSLANGEDELLLIAPDGTEIDRVIWGDELAARAGVSLERAGTTPAAPWQDAQGPWRAGGDWGTPGAAPGTSPPGDDQPPGPLVPTPVADVNVPARWTWAADTAPVVIDEVAFRGSAQEFVVLRNLTEQEIDLGGWLIGDAATPGSGEGMYVLPNGLTIAPAGRVILARNAAGFVADYVLRPDAEFEESAAEVPSLSRRRDLATGQFAL
;
A
#
# COMPACT_ATOMS: atom_id res chain seq x y z
N PRO A 1 21.84 8.25 9.78
CA PRO A 1 21.39 8.32 8.37
C PRO A 1 20.23 7.34 8.25
N ASP A 2 19.01 7.85 8.24
CA ASP A 2 17.82 7.02 8.35
C ASP A 2 17.66 6.15 7.09
N ALA A 3 17.49 4.85 7.33
CA ALA A 3 17.20 3.87 6.28
C ALA A 3 15.81 4.13 5.67
N PRO A 4 15.60 3.86 4.37
CA PRO A 4 14.32 4.10 3.71
C PRO A 4 13.17 3.30 4.36
N PRO A 5 11.93 3.85 4.39
CA PRO A 5 10.73 3.17 4.89
C PRO A 5 10.40 1.90 4.05
N PRO A 6 9.55 0.98 4.55
CA PRO A 6 9.29 -0.28 3.87
C PRO A 6 8.53 -0.03 2.59
N VAL A 7 8.83 -0.82 1.58
CA VAL A 7 7.96 -0.96 0.43
C VAL A 7 6.79 -1.86 0.79
N ASN A 8 5.58 -1.43 0.43
CA ASN A 8 4.35 -2.19 0.54
C ASN A 8 4.11 -2.89 -0.80
N ASP A 9 4.45 -4.18 -0.90
CA ASP A 9 4.23 -5.01 -2.09
C ASP A 9 2.81 -5.61 -2.12
N GLY A 10 1.79 -4.84 -1.72
CA GLY A 10 0.41 -5.25 -1.92
C GLY A 10 0.14 -5.41 -3.44
N PRO A 11 -0.78 -6.29 -3.87
CA PRO A 11 -1.24 -6.25 -5.26
C PRO A 11 -1.65 -4.81 -5.59
N LEU A 12 -1.48 -4.40 -6.85
CA LEU A 12 -1.74 -3.06 -7.43
C LEU A 12 -3.21 -2.62 -7.30
N THR A 13 -3.79 -2.69 -6.10
CA THR A 13 -5.22 -2.63 -5.80
C THR A 13 -5.68 -1.28 -5.29
N LEU A 14 -4.81 -0.27 -5.38
CA LEU A 14 -5.12 1.11 -5.07
C LEU A 14 -5.19 1.91 -6.37
N MET A 15 -6.20 2.77 -6.50
CA MET A 15 -6.37 3.64 -7.66
C MET A 15 -6.90 5.00 -7.22
N PHE A 16 -6.71 6.03 -8.03
CA PHE A 16 -7.49 7.27 -7.88
C PHE A 16 -8.96 6.96 -8.17
N SER A 17 -9.88 7.39 -7.32
CA SER A 17 -11.32 7.25 -7.55
C SER A 17 -11.99 8.57 -7.87
N GLU A 18 -11.54 9.66 -7.25
CA GLU A 18 -12.13 10.98 -7.42
C GLU A 18 -11.12 12.08 -7.06
N PHE A 19 -11.22 13.26 -7.65
CA PHE A 19 -10.47 14.45 -7.22
C PHE A 19 -11.20 15.74 -7.60
N LEU A 20 -11.01 16.79 -6.79
CA LEU A 20 -11.50 18.13 -7.07
C LEU A 20 -10.29 19.07 -7.25
N ALA A 21 -10.01 19.41 -8.50
CA ALA A 21 -8.94 20.33 -8.86
C ALA A 21 -9.36 21.81 -8.80
N ASN A 22 -10.64 22.11 -9.01
CA ASN A 22 -11.15 23.48 -9.15
C ASN A 22 -12.34 23.72 -8.21
N PRO A 23 -12.13 23.91 -6.90
CA PRO A 23 -13.22 24.13 -5.95
C PRO A 23 -13.93 25.47 -6.18
N ASP A 24 -15.25 25.54 -5.97
CA ASP A 24 -16.05 26.78 -6.03
C ASP A 24 -16.52 27.22 -4.63
N ALA A 25 -16.70 26.27 -3.70
CA ALA A 25 -17.14 26.57 -2.34
C ALA A 25 -16.08 27.30 -1.49
N VAL A 26 -14.80 27.04 -1.75
CA VAL A 26 -13.63 27.68 -1.13
C VAL A 26 -12.51 27.81 -2.17
N GLY A 27 -11.40 28.48 -1.85
CA GLY A 27 -10.30 28.63 -2.80
C GLY A 27 -9.41 27.37 -2.91
N ASP A 28 -8.76 27.22 -4.06
CA ASP A 28 -7.82 26.14 -4.42
C ASP A 28 -6.81 25.80 -3.32
N THR A 29 -6.31 26.80 -2.58
CA THR A 29 -5.34 26.59 -1.49
C THR A 29 -5.85 25.74 -0.33
N ASP A 30 -7.18 25.66 -0.17
CA ASP A 30 -7.85 24.94 0.91
C ASP A 30 -8.75 23.81 0.39
N GLY A 31 -9.39 23.99 -0.77
CA GLY A 31 -10.47 23.13 -1.26
C GLY A 31 -10.06 21.98 -2.17
N GLU A 32 -8.82 21.91 -2.65
CA GLU A 32 -8.40 20.79 -3.50
C GLU A 32 -8.26 19.51 -2.69
N TRP A 33 -8.70 18.40 -3.28
CA TRP A 33 -8.60 17.08 -2.66
C TRP A 33 -8.50 15.96 -3.71
N ILE A 34 -7.99 14.83 -3.26
CA ILE A 34 -7.73 13.61 -4.02
C ILE A 34 -8.27 12.44 -3.22
N GLU A 35 -8.92 11.50 -3.87
CA GLU A 35 -9.44 10.27 -3.26
C GLU A 35 -8.80 9.04 -3.87
N LEU A 36 -8.44 8.10 -3.00
CA LEU A 36 -7.94 6.78 -3.36
C LEU A 36 -8.95 5.71 -2.96
N PHE A 37 -9.14 4.71 -3.82
CA PHE A 37 -9.98 3.55 -3.56
C PHE A 37 -9.17 2.27 -3.57
N ASN A 38 -9.33 1.46 -2.52
CA ASN A 38 -8.78 0.12 -2.46
C ASN A 38 -9.79 -0.88 -3.05
N TRP A 39 -9.60 -1.26 -4.32
CA TRP A 39 -10.45 -2.20 -5.02
C TRP A 39 -10.11 -3.68 -4.75
N GLY A 40 -9.09 -3.92 -3.93
CA GLY A 40 -8.64 -5.25 -3.53
C GLY A 40 -9.43 -5.86 -2.36
N ASP A 41 -9.00 -7.05 -1.96
CA ASP A 41 -9.57 -7.82 -0.85
C ASP A 41 -8.71 -7.77 0.43
N ALA A 42 -7.57 -7.09 0.39
CA ALA A 42 -6.65 -6.88 1.51
C ALA A 42 -6.45 -5.38 1.83
N PRO A 43 -6.23 -5.01 3.11
CA PRO A 43 -5.95 -3.63 3.47
C PRO A 43 -4.61 -3.14 2.90
N VAL A 44 -4.56 -1.87 2.47
CA VAL A 44 -3.33 -1.22 1.96
C VAL A 44 -2.92 -0.10 2.91
N ASN A 45 -1.67 -0.10 3.38
CA ASN A 45 -1.13 1.03 4.15
C ASN A 45 -0.41 2.01 3.21
N LEU A 46 -0.82 3.27 3.24
CA LEU A 46 -0.31 4.30 2.35
C LEU A 46 1.05 4.84 2.75
N ARG A 47 1.62 4.46 3.90
CA ARG A 47 2.97 4.91 4.28
C ARG A 47 3.99 4.63 3.16
N GLY A 48 4.69 5.67 2.74
CA GLY A 48 5.69 5.61 1.68
C GLY A 48 5.12 5.72 0.27
N TRP A 49 3.80 5.62 0.10
CA TRP A 49 3.16 5.92 -1.19
C TRP A 49 3.28 7.41 -1.47
N ALA A 50 3.42 7.71 -2.76
CA ALA A 50 3.51 9.07 -3.23
C ALA A 50 2.42 9.39 -4.23
N ILE A 51 2.04 10.66 -4.19
CA ILE A 51 1.21 11.31 -5.19
C ILE A 51 2.08 12.37 -5.82
N ALA A 52 2.13 12.39 -7.14
CA ALA A 52 2.94 13.33 -7.89
C ALA A 52 2.13 13.96 -9.02
N ASP A 53 2.53 15.17 -9.38
CA ASP A 53 2.27 15.86 -10.65
C ASP A 53 3.62 15.80 -11.42
N LEU A 54 3.61 15.64 -12.75
CA LEU A 54 4.81 15.52 -13.61
C LEU A 54 5.65 16.80 -13.49
N GLY A 55 6.64 16.71 -12.62
CA GLY A 55 7.61 17.76 -12.43
C GLY A 55 8.37 17.51 -11.14
N THR A 56 8.38 18.51 -10.26
CA THR A 56 9.01 18.41 -8.95
C THR A 56 8.02 18.25 -7.81
N ASP A 57 6.73 18.41 -8.07
CA ASP A 57 5.68 18.43 -7.07
C ASP A 57 5.29 17.00 -6.69
N ARG A 58 5.56 16.65 -5.43
CA ARG A 58 5.37 15.30 -4.90
C ARG A 58 5.02 15.38 -3.43
N PHE A 59 3.96 14.69 -3.07
CA PHE A 59 3.62 14.38 -1.69
C PHE A 59 3.96 12.91 -1.41
N THR A 60 4.48 12.61 -0.21
CA THR A 60 4.69 11.24 0.24
C THR A 60 4.08 11.07 1.62
N VAL A 61 3.23 10.06 1.77
CA VAL A 61 2.54 9.79 3.03
C VAL A 61 3.57 9.29 4.05
N ALA A 62 3.86 10.10 5.06
CA ALA A 62 4.93 9.84 6.01
C ALA A 62 4.53 8.86 7.13
N ASN A 63 3.25 8.89 7.53
CA ASN A 63 2.70 8.13 8.64
C ASN A 63 1.85 6.96 8.15
N ASP A 64 1.61 5.98 9.01
CA ASP A 64 0.71 4.87 8.69
C ASP A 64 -0.72 5.38 8.46
N LEU A 65 -1.30 5.01 7.33
CA LEU A 65 -2.67 5.31 6.94
C LEU A 65 -3.22 4.11 6.18
N THR A 66 -4.03 3.30 6.83
CA THR A 66 -4.54 2.05 6.26
C THR A 66 -5.90 2.26 5.60
N VAL A 67 -6.02 1.82 4.35
CA VAL A 67 -7.26 1.78 3.57
C VAL A 67 -7.78 0.33 3.54
N PRO A 68 -8.90 0.02 4.23
CA PRO A 68 -9.51 -1.31 4.19
C PRO A 68 -9.91 -1.75 2.76
N PRO A 69 -10.12 -3.05 2.54
CA PRO A 69 -10.71 -3.55 1.29
C PRO A 69 -12.05 -2.85 0.99
N GLY A 70 -12.22 -2.36 -0.24
CA GLY A 70 -13.45 -1.69 -0.68
C GLY A 70 -13.72 -0.33 -0.03
N ALA A 71 -12.73 0.27 0.64
CA ALA A 71 -12.85 1.59 1.25
C ALA A 71 -12.19 2.68 0.41
N TYR A 72 -12.67 3.90 0.61
CA TYR A 72 -12.18 5.14 0.03
C TYR A 72 -11.42 5.93 1.11
N VAL A 73 -10.41 6.68 0.70
CA VAL A 73 -9.70 7.62 1.58
C VAL A 73 -9.46 8.93 0.86
N VAL A 74 -9.81 10.04 1.52
CA VAL A 74 -9.64 11.39 0.97
C VAL A 74 -8.41 12.05 1.59
N LEU A 75 -7.59 12.65 0.73
CA LEU A 75 -6.44 13.48 1.06
C LEU A 75 -6.73 14.89 0.55
N ALA A 76 -6.56 15.93 1.38
CA ALA A 76 -6.90 17.30 0.99
C ALA A 76 -5.74 18.28 1.25
N ARG A 77 -5.77 19.48 0.66
CA ARG A 77 -4.80 20.55 1.02
C ARG A 77 -4.99 21.06 2.44
N ASN A 78 -6.24 21.04 2.91
CA ASN A 78 -6.61 21.39 4.26
C ASN A 78 -7.53 20.29 4.83
N ALA A 79 -7.14 19.70 5.98
CA ALA A 79 -7.93 18.66 6.64
C ALA A 79 -9.01 19.22 7.58
N ASP A 80 -9.06 20.54 7.78
CA ASP A 80 -10.16 21.18 8.51
C ASP A 80 -11.39 21.28 7.62
N ALA A 81 -12.38 20.42 7.87
CA ALA A 81 -13.66 20.40 7.16
C ALA A 81 -14.38 21.76 7.16
N ALA A 82 -14.16 22.61 8.17
CA ALA A 82 -14.76 23.95 8.20
C ALA A 82 -14.11 24.93 7.21
N ALA A 83 -12.90 24.63 6.72
CA ALA A 83 -12.11 25.50 5.86
C ALA A 83 -11.94 24.95 4.43
N ASN A 84 -12.03 23.63 4.22
CA ASN A 84 -11.81 22.98 2.92
C ASN A 84 -13.09 22.78 2.10
N GLY A 85 -14.18 23.46 2.48
CA GLY A 85 -15.48 23.25 1.87
C GLY A 85 -16.16 21.96 2.35
N GLY A 86 -16.01 21.54 3.61
CA GLY A 86 -16.83 20.47 4.21
C GLY A 86 -16.45 19.06 3.77
N VAL A 87 -15.23 18.84 3.28
CA VAL A 87 -14.70 17.53 2.94
C VAL A 87 -14.08 16.90 4.17
N ASP A 88 -14.46 15.66 4.51
CA ASP A 88 -13.82 14.90 5.59
C ASP A 88 -12.55 14.21 5.07
N ALA A 89 -11.41 14.85 5.24
CA ALA A 89 -10.12 14.34 4.77
C ALA A 89 -9.38 13.57 5.87
N ALA A 90 -8.86 12.40 5.52
CA ALA A 90 -8.07 11.57 6.43
C ALA A 90 -6.66 12.15 6.70
N LEU A 91 -6.12 12.93 5.76
CA LEU A 91 -4.78 13.49 5.83
C LEU A 91 -4.68 14.76 4.98
N ALA A 92 -3.93 15.74 5.48
CA ALA A 92 -3.55 16.91 4.70
C ALA A 92 -2.28 16.63 3.88
N TYR A 93 -2.30 16.89 2.57
CA TYR A 93 -1.12 16.86 1.71
C TYR A 93 -0.50 18.25 1.53
N THR A 94 0.78 18.29 1.20
CA THR A 94 1.54 19.53 0.96
C THR A 94 2.46 19.35 -0.24
N GLY A 95 2.89 20.45 -0.86
CA GLY A 95 3.83 20.40 -1.99
C GLY A 95 3.24 19.83 -3.28
N LEU A 96 1.91 19.84 -3.39
CA LEU A 96 1.12 19.53 -4.57
C LEU A 96 0.04 20.61 -4.73
N SER A 97 -0.29 20.92 -5.98
CA SER A 97 -1.41 21.78 -6.36
C SER A 97 -2.00 21.23 -7.65
N LEU A 98 -3.32 21.11 -7.71
CA LEU A 98 -4.00 20.61 -8.90
C LEU A 98 -4.36 21.79 -9.80
N ALA A 99 -3.84 21.84 -11.02
CA ALA A 99 -4.15 22.93 -11.92
C ALA A 99 -5.59 22.84 -12.43
N ASN A 100 -6.28 23.99 -12.47
CA ASN A 100 -7.62 24.10 -13.08
C ASN A 100 -7.63 23.86 -14.61
N GLY A 101 -6.45 23.86 -15.25
CA GLY A 101 -6.26 23.67 -16.68
C GLY A 101 -5.79 22.26 -17.04
N GLU A 102 -4.71 22.18 -17.82
CA GLU A 102 -4.01 20.92 -18.09
C GLU A 102 -3.09 20.56 -16.92
N ASP A 103 -3.20 19.33 -16.43
CA ASP A 103 -2.39 18.77 -15.35
C ASP A 103 -2.63 17.25 -15.23
N GLU A 104 -1.91 16.57 -14.35
CA GLU A 104 -2.02 15.14 -14.10
C GLU A 104 -1.69 14.72 -12.67
N LEU A 105 -2.07 13.49 -12.36
CA LEU A 105 -1.79 12.85 -11.08
C LEU A 105 -1.24 11.45 -11.32
N LEU A 106 -0.14 11.13 -10.63
CA LEU A 106 0.49 9.82 -10.59
C LEU A 106 0.40 9.27 -9.17
N LEU A 107 -0.09 8.04 -9.04
CA LEU A 107 -0.04 7.27 -7.82
C LEU A 107 1.17 6.34 -7.90
N ILE A 108 2.14 6.54 -7.00
CA ILE A 108 3.42 5.84 -7.05
C ILE A 108 3.58 5.03 -5.77
N ALA A 109 3.74 3.72 -5.90
CA ALA A 109 4.03 2.83 -4.79
C ALA A 109 5.44 3.10 -4.21
N PRO A 110 5.73 2.63 -2.99
CA PRO A 110 7.00 2.96 -2.35
C PRO A 110 8.26 2.42 -3.06
N ASP A 111 8.12 1.39 -3.93
CA ASP A 111 9.16 0.85 -4.80
C ASP A 111 9.47 1.77 -6.00
N GLY A 112 8.62 2.78 -6.23
CA GLY A 112 8.69 3.67 -7.38
C GLY A 112 7.82 3.24 -8.56
N THR A 113 7.06 2.15 -8.45
CA THR A 113 6.14 1.70 -9.50
C THR A 113 4.96 2.67 -9.61
N GLU A 114 4.68 3.15 -10.82
CA GLU A 114 3.45 3.90 -11.13
C GLU A 114 2.27 2.93 -11.15
N ILE A 115 1.31 3.12 -10.24
CA ILE A 115 0.16 2.24 -10.00
C ILE A 115 -1.05 2.72 -10.78
N ASP A 116 -1.27 4.03 -10.80
CA ASP A 116 -2.38 4.65 -11.50
C ASP A 116 -2.00 6.07 -11.95
N ARG A 117 -2.68 6.54 -12.99
CA ARG A 117 -2.52 7.89 -13.52
C ARG A 117 -3.83 8.43 -14.08
N VAL A 118 -4.05 9.73 -13.88
CA VAL A 118 -5.06 10.51 -14.60
C VAL A 118 -4.44 11.77 -15.17
N ILE A 119 -4.89 12.17 -16.35
CA ILE A 119 -4.48 13.40 -17.04
C ILE A 119 -5.77 14.15 -17.40
N TRP A 120 -5.81 15.45 -17.15
CA TRP A 120 -6.93 16.32 -17.51
C TRP A 120 -6.46 17.59 -18.22
N GLY A 121 -7.41 18.36 -18.76
CA GLY A 121 -7.22 19.60 -19.52
C GLY A 121 -7.83 19.57 -20.93
N ASP A 122 -7.76 18.41 -21.61
CA ASP A 122 -8.34 18.19 -22.94
C ASP A 122 -9.82 17.75 -22.86
N GLU A 123 -10.13 16.49 -23.19
CA GLU A 123 -11.49 15.94 -23.20
C GLU A 123 -12.08 15.79 -21.77
N LEU A 124 -11.21 15.78 -20.77
CA LEU A 124 -11.54 15.73 -19.35
C LEU A 124 -11.17 17.08 -18.72
N ALA A 125 -12.15 17.91 -18.38
CA ALA A 125 -11.90 19.28 -17.91
C ALA A 125 -12.20 19.44 -16.41
N ALA A 126 -11.28 20.06 -15.66
CA ALA A 126 -11.48 20.43 -14.26
C ALA A 126 -12.41 21.65 -14.13
N ARG A 127 -13.71 21.40 -14.03
CA ARG A 127 -14.74 22.45 -13.96
C ARG A 127 -14.86 22.99 -12.54
N ALA A 128 -15.08 24.30 -12.44
CA ALA A 128 -15.31 24.95 -11.15
C ALA A 128 -16.47 24.28 -10.39
N GLY A 129 -16.18 23.87 -9.17
CA GLY A 129 -17.10 23.22 -8.24
C GLY A 129 -17.55 21.83 -8.67
N VAL A 130 -16.82 21.13 -9.54
CA VAL A 130 -17.17 19.77 -9.97
C VAL A 130 -15.94 18.89 -9.96
N SER A 131 -15.94 17.87 -9.10
CA SER A 131 -14.89 16.85 -9.10
C SER A 131 -14.97 15.97 -10.34
N LEU A 132 -13.83 15.37 -10.68
CA LEU A 132 -13.73 14.30 -11.65
C LEU A 132 -13.73 12.98 -10.87
N GLU A 133 -14.61 12.05 -11.22
CA GLU A 133 -14.77 10.74 -10.58
C GLU A 133 -14.67 9.61 -11.62
N ARG A 134 -14.18 8.44 -11.21
CA ARG A 134 -14.31 7.22 -12.04
C ARG A 134 -15.76 6.76 -12.02
N ALA A 135 -16.32 6.38 -13.17
CA ALA A 135 -17.69 5.87 -13.29
C ALA A 135 -17.90 4.44 -12.72
N GLY A 136 -16.97 3.93 -11.92
CA GLY A 136 -17.02 2.57 -11.36
C GLY A 136 -15.80 2.22 -10.51
N THR A 137 -15.84 1.05 -9.88
CA THR A 137 -14.87 0.60 -8.86
C THR A 137 -13.74 -0.28 -9.43
N THR A 138 -13.38 -0.06 -10.69
CA THR A 138 -12.29 -0.81 -11.36
C THR A 138 -11.34 0.16 -12.06
N PRO A 139 -10.04 -0.15 -12.20
CA PRO A 139 -9.07 0.74 -12.86
C PRO A 139 -9.42 1.11 -14.32
N ALA A 140 -10.21 0.28 -15.00
CA ALA A 140 -10.65 0.53 -16.37
C ALA A 140 -11.90 1.44 -16.47
N ALA A 141 -12.50 1.84 -15.34
CA ALA A 141 -13.66 2.72 -15.36
C ALA A 141 -13.27 4.10 -15.90
N PRO A 142 -14.05 4.66 -16.84
CA PRO A 142 -13.76 5.98 -17.41
C PRO A 142 -13.95 7.08 -16.37
N TRP A 143 -13.25 8.19 -16.54
CA TRP A 143 -13.47 9.41 -15.77
C TRP A 143 -14.70 10.16 -16.28
N GLN A 144 -15.43 10.80 -15.37
CA GLN A 144 -16.60 11.62 -15.64
C GLN A 144 -16.67 12.79 -14.65
N ASP A 145 -17.44 13.84 -14.99
CA ASP A 145 -17.87 14.85 -14.04
C ASP A 145 -18.71 14.18 -12.93
N ALA A 146 -18.58 14.61 -11.68
CA ALA A 146 -19.49 14.21 -10.62
C ALA A 146 -20.95 14.51 -11.00
N GLN A 147 -21.85 13.63 -10.58
CA GLN A 147 -23.25 13.67 -11.03
C GLN A 147 -24.17 14.52 -10.14
N GLY A 148 -23.66 15.03 -9.00
CA GLY A 148 -24.42 15.89 -8.11
C GLY A 148 -23.59 16.47 -6.97
N PRO A 149 -24.19 17.41 -6.20
CA PRO A 149 -23.56 18.02 -5.03
C PRO A 149 -23.42 17.00 -3.90
N TRP A 150 -22.26 16.97 -3.23
CA TRP A 150 -22.05 16.07 -2.08
C TRP A 150 -22.73 16.59 -0.80
N ARG A 151 -22.97 17.91 -0.72
CA ARG A 151 -23.80 18.55 0.31
C ARG A 151 -24.64 19.66 -0.31
N ALA A 152 -25.73 20.04 0.37
CA ALA A 152 -26.60 21.10 -0.12
C ALA A 152 -25.85 22.43 -0.29
N GLY A 153 -25.75 22.92 -1.53
CA GLY A 153 -25.07 24.18 -1.85
C GLY A 153 -23.54 24.14 -1.81
N GLY A 154 -22.94 22.95 -1.75
CA GLY A 154 -21.49 22.75 -1.93
C GLY A 154 -21.11 22.36 -3.36
N ASP A 155 -19.82 22.08 -3.57
CA ASP A 155 -19.34 21.55 -4.84
C ASP A 155 -19.89 20.14 -5.11
N TRP A 156 -19.70 19.68 -6.33
CA TRP A 156 -20.16 18.39 -6.84
C TRP A 156 -19.10 17.33 -6.63
N GLY A 157 -19.54 16.16 -6.18
CA GLY A 157 -18.67 15.02 -5.88
C GLY A 157 -19.29 13.99 -4.96
N THR A 158 -18.51 12.97 -4.65
CA THR A 158 -18.85 11.88 -3.73
C THR A 158 -17.71 11.53 -2.74
N PRO A 159 -17.01 12.52 -2.14
CA PRO A 159 -15.85 12.24 -1.29
C PRO A 159 -16.21 11.29 -0.14
N GLY A 160 -15.41 10.23 -0.02
CA GLY A 160 -15.56 9.11 0.91
C GLY A 160 -16.50 8.01 0.44
N ALA A 161 -17.01 8.04 -0.80
CA ALA A 161 -18.07 7.15 -1.26
C ALA A 161 -17.91 6.70 -2.72
N ALA A 162 -18.78 5.77 -3.14
CA ALA A 162 -18.79 5.30 -4.52
C ALA A 162 -19.39 6.36 -5.47
N PRO A 163 -18.96 6.40 -6.74
CA PRO A 163 -19.46 7.36 -7.72
C PRO A 163 -20.97 7.31 -7.85
N GLY A 164 -21.60 8.47 -7.98
CA GLY A 164 -23.05 8.62 -8.07
C GLY A 164 -23.84 8.32 -6.78
N THR A 165 -23.17 8.11 -5.65
CA THR A 165 -23.82 8.04 -4.33
C THR A 165 -23.69 9.37 -3.61
N SER A 166 -24.79 9.91 -3.07
CA SER A 166 -24.65 11.03 -2.13
C SER A 166 -23.92 10.53 -0.88
N PRO A 167 -22.95 11.29 -0.34
CA PRO A 167 -22.37 10.94 0.95
C PRO A 167 -23.47 10.80 2.01
N PRO A 168 -23.24 10.07 3.11
CA PRO A 168 -24.14 10.10 4.24
C PRO A 168 -24.36 11.57 4.63
N GLY A 169 -25.59 12.08 4.50
CA GLY A 169 -25.88 13.49 4.76
C GLY A 169 -25.53 13.89 6.20
N ASP A 170 -25.51 15.21 6.48
CA ASP A 170 -25.09 15.86 7.74
C ASP A 170 -25.58 15.21 9.07
N ASP A 171 -26.59 14.34 9.03
CA ASP A 171 -27.15 13.60 10.17
C ASP A 171 -26.52 12.22 10.43
N GLN A 172 -25.64 11.73 9.55
CA GLN A 172 -24.83 10.56 9.81
C GLN A 172 -23.36 11.01 9.80
N PRO A 173 -22.64 10.91 10.93
CA PRO A 173 -21.20 11.11 10.87
C PRO A 173 -20.63 10.17 9.80
N PRO A 174 -19.55 10.57 9.09
CA PRO A 174 -18.76 9.62 8.35
C PRO A 174 -18.58 8.42 9.29
N GLY A 175 -19.06 7.25 8.87
CA GLY A 175 -18.82 6.03 9.65
C GLY A 175 -17.34 6.08 9.95
N PRO A 176 -16.93 6.07 11.23
CA PRO A 176 -15.64 6.62 11.62
C PRO A 176 -14.62 6.10 10.62
N LEU A 177 -13.79 6.99 10.04
CA LEU A 177 -12.41 6.59 9.84
C LEU A 177 -12.05 6.07 11.22
N VAL A 178 -12.17 4.77 11.43
CA VAL A 178 -11.72 4.18 12.66
C VAL A 178 -10.26 4.61 12.59
N PRO A 179 -9.71 5.42 13.52
CA PRO A 179 -8.32 5.22 13.83
C PRO A 179 -8.33 3.77 14.22
N THR A 180 -8.07 2.89 13.25
CA THR A 180 -8.17 1.45 13.46
C THR A 180 -7.23 1.29 14.63
N PRO A 181 -7.71 0.85 15.81
CA PRO A 181 -6.85 0.76 16.98
C PRO A 181 -5.70 -0.13 16.57
N VAL A 182 -4.54 0.47 16.25
CA VAL A 182 -3.44 -0.02 15.39
C VAL A 182 -3.50 -1.52 15.10
N ALA A 183 -4.51 -2.00 14.35
CA ALA A 183 -5.08 -3.35 14.48
C ALA A 183 -4.44 -4.18 15.60
N ASP A 184 -4.55 -3.74 16.88
CA ASP A 184 -3.53 -3.92 17.94
C ASP A 184 -2.65 -5.10 17.58
N VAL A 185 -1.58 -4.84 16.78
CA VAL A 185 -0.88 -5.94 16.10
C VAL A 185 -0.53 -6.84 17.25
N ASN A 186 -1.14 -8.02 17.27
CA ASN A 186 -1.06 -8.86 18.45
C ASN A 186 0.30 -9.52 18.36
N VAL A 187 1.33 -8.71 18.56
CA VAL A 187 2.71 -9.08 18.72
C VAL A 187 2.66 -10.02 19.89
N PRO A 188 2.80 -11.33 19.65
CA PRO A 188 2.58 -12.28 20.71
C PRO A 188 3.59 -11.98 21.81
N ALA A 189 3.24 -12.20 23.08
CA ALA A 189 4.19 -11.97 24.18
C ALA A 189 5.47 -12.83 24.05
N ARG A 190 5.43 -13.89 23.22
CA ARG A 190 6.53 -14.77 22.84
C ARG A 190 6.15 -15.59 21.62
N TRP A 191 7.14 -16.03 20.85
CA TRP A 191 6.95 -17.10 19.89
C TRP A 191 6.67 -18.43 20.60
N THR A 192 5.68 -19.17 20.12
CA THR A 192 5.41 -20.52 20.60
C THR A 192 6.11 -21.52 19.69
N TRP A 193 7.06 -22.26 20.26
CA TRP A 193 7.69 -23.38 19.56
C TRP A 193 6.63 -24.43 19.22
N ALA A 194 6.41 -24.65 17.92
CA ALA A 194 5.74 -25.85 17.44
C ALA A 194 6.72 -27.02 17.68
N ALA A 195 6.27 -28.04 18.41
CA ALA A 195 7.11 -29.15 18.90
C ALA A 195 7.83 -29.94 17.78
N ASP A 196 8.60 -30.98 18.17
CA ASP A 196 9.51 -31.84 17.36
C ASP A 196 8.89 -32.56 16.12
N THR A 197 7.67 -32.21 15.70
CA THR A 197 6.94 -32.79 14.56
C THR A 197 6.61 -31.75 13.47
N ALA A 198 7.38 -30.67 13.36
CA ALA A 198 7.15 -29.63 12.36
C ALA A 198 7.26 -30.21 10.93
N PRO A 199 6.29 -29.94 10.02
CA PRO A 199 6.29 -30.51 8.67
C PRO A 199 7.33 -29.84 7.75
N VAL A 200 7.80 -28.65 8.11
CA VAL A 200 8.83 -27.90 7.42
C VAL A 200 9.90 -27.50 8.43
N VAL A 201 11.16 -27.63 8.03
CA VAL A 201 12.33 -27.27 8.85
C VAL A 201 13.26 -26.34 8.10
N ILE A 202 14.05 -25.57 8.85
CA ILE A 202 15.25 -24.92 8.31
C ILE A 202 16.29 -26.02 8.10
N ASP A 203 16.62 -26.31 6.85
CA ASP A 203 17.55 -27.36 6.44
C ASP A 203 18.98 -26.82 6.29
N GLU A 204 19.13 -25.58 5.85
CA GLU A 204 20.42 -24.92 5.66
C GLU A 204 20.32 -23.41 5.90
N VAL A 205 21.40 -22.84 6.44
CA VAL A 205 21.58 -21.38 6.58
C VAL A 205 23.00 -21.02 6.15
N ALA A 206 23.14 -20.06 5.26
CA ALA A 206 24.42 -19.47 4.87
C ALA A 206 24.44 -17.97 5.23
N PHE A 207 25.39 -17.60 6.09
CA PHE A 207 25.44 -16.30 6.78
C PHE A 207 26.80 -15.58 6.65
N ARG A 208 27.56 -15.84 5.57
CA ARG A 208 28.97 -15.41 5.49
C ARG A 208 29.19 -13.92 5.13
N GLY A 209 28.19 -13.04 5.28
CA GLY A 209 28.38 -11.59 5.35
C GLY A 209 28.28 -10.83 4.03
N SER A 210 27.37 -11.21 3.13
CA SER A 210 27.25 -10.62 1.80
C SER A 210 25.88 -10.83 1.15
N ALA A 211 25.67 -10.31 -0.06
CA ALA A 211 24.42 -10.44 -0.82
C ALA A 211 23.97 -11.92 -1.02
N GLN A 212 24.88 -12.88 -0.88
CA GLN A 212 24.61 -14.29 -1.18
C GLN A 212 24.07 -15.11 0.00
N GLU A 213 23.75 -14.47 1.13
CA GLU A 213 23.17 -15.16 2.29
C GLU A 213 21.82 -15.80 1.92
N PHE A 214 21.51 -16.96 2.51
CA PHE A 214 20.25 -17.65 2.23
C PHE A 214 19.82 -18.59 3.36
N VAL A 215 18.54 -18.93 3.34
CA VAL A 215 17.93 -19.99 4.15
C VAL A 215 17.28 -21.01 3.22
N VAL A 216 17.44 -22.29 3.51
CA VAL A 216 16.72 -23.37 2.84
C VAL A 216 15.67 -23.93 3.78
N LEU A 217 14.43 -23.96 3.31
CA LEU A 217 13.34 -24.68 3.95
C LEU A 217 13.19 -26.04 3.31
N ARG A 218 12.92 -27.08 4.11
CA ARG A 218 12.69 -28.44 3.63
C ARG A 218 11.39 -28.99 4.15
N ASN A 219 10.60 -29.57 3.24
CA ASN A 219 9.39 -30.31 3.56
C ASN A 219 9.77 -31.74 3.98
N LEU A 220 9.36 -32.15 5.18
CA LEU A 220 9.62 -33.49 5.71
C LEU A 220 8.45 -34.46 5.48
N THR A 221 7.38 -33.99 4.85
CA THR A 221 6.16 -34.75 4.60
C THR A 221 6.11 -35.31 3.18
N GLU A 222 5.17 -36.22 2.97
CA GLU A 222 4.84 -36.77 1.65
C GLU A 222 3.78 -35.93 0.90
N GLN A 223 3.35 -34.81 1.47
CA GLN A 223 2.36 -33.91 0.89
C GLN A 223 3.01 -32.60 0.46
N GLU A 224 2.48 -31.99 -0.60
CA GLU A 224 2.84 -30.61 -0.93
C GLU A 224 2.33 -29.68 0.17
N ILE A 225 3.12 -28.67 0.50
CA ILE A 225 2.79 -27.67 1.51
C ILE A 225 2.79 -26.29 0.86
N ASP A 226 1.71 -25.54 1.05
CA ASP A 226 1.65 -24.12 0.72
C ASP A 226 2.25 -23.31 1.87
N LEU A 227 3.30 -22.54 1.56
CA LEU A 227 4.02 -21.67 2.47
C LEU A 227 3.53 -20.21 2.39
N GLY A 228 2.61 -19.88 1.48
CA GLY A 228 2.06 -18.55 1.34
C GLY A 228 1.53 -18.01 2.68
N GLY A 229 1.99 -16.82 3.07
CA GLY A 229 1.59 -16.20 4.33
C GLY A 229 2.34 -16.69 5.58
N TRP A 230 3.22 -17.69 5.48
CA TRP A 230 4.06 -18.11 6.60
C TRP A 230 5.10 -17.03 6.91
N LEU A 231 5.58 -17.01 8.15
CA LEU A 231 6.58 -16.05 8.61
C LEU A 231 7.97 -16.67 8.72
N ILE A 232 8.98 -15.88 8.38
CA ILE A 232 10.40 -16.17 8.63
C ILE A 232 11.10 -14.92 9.16
N GLY A 233 12.07 -15.09 10.04
CA GLY A 233 12.82 -13.96 10.58
C GLY A 233 13.81 -14.37 11.67
N ASP A 234 14.64 -13.43 12.07
CA ASP A 234 15.63 -13.53 13.14
C ASP A 234 15.13 -12.91 14.45
N ALA A 235 13.93 -12.32 14.47
CA ALA A 235 13.36 -11.73 15.67
C ALA A 235 13.11 -12.76 16.78
N ALA A 236 14.10 -12.99 17.64
CA ALA A 236 13.98 -13.96 18.74
C ALA A 236 12.93 -13.52 19.76
N THR A 237 12.68 -12.21 19.86
CA THR A 237 11.61 -11.61 20.65
C THR A 237 10.64 -10.87 19.73
N PRO A 238 9.33 -11.15 19.80
CA PRO A 238 8.32 -10.37 19.08
C PRO A 238 8.43 -8.87 19.40
N GLY A 239 8.32 -8.01 18.38
CA GLY A 239 8.43 -6.56 18.48
C GLY A 239 9.86 -6.03 18.63
N SER A 240 10.88 -6.90 18.55
CA SER A 240 12.29 -6.49 18.67
C SER A 240 12.79 -5.67 17.47
N GLY A 241 14.06 -5.26 17.56
CA GLY A 241 14.79 -4.57 16.50
C GLY A 241 15.34 -5.48 15.39
N GLU A 242 14.84 -6.71 15.28
CA GLU A 242 15.22 -7.73 14.31
C GLU A 242 14.13 -7.88 13.23
N GLY A 243 14.36 -8.70 12.21
CA GLY A 243 13.46 -8.89 11.08
C GLY A 243 12.43 -9.99 11.24
N MET A 244 11.24 -9.71 10.75
CA MET A 244 10.18 -10.68 10.45
C MET A 244 9.62 -10.39 9.07
N TYR A 245 9.41 -11.42 8.28
CA TYR A 245 9.01 -11.36 6.88
C TYR A 245 7.95 -12.41 6.61
N VAL A 246 7.03 -12.11 5.70
CA VAL A 246 6.01 -13.03 5.21
C VAL A 246 6.43 -13.61 3.86
N LEU A 247 6.22 -14.90 3.68
CA LEU A 247 6.47 -15.60 2.43
C LEU A 247 5.40 -15.26 1.38
N PRO A 248 5.77 -15.09 0.10
CA PRO A 248 4.86 -14.70 -0.96
C PRO A 248 3.76 -15.74 -1.19
N ASN A 249 2.57 -15.27 -1.58
CA ASN A 249 1.44 -16.14 -1.87
C ASN A 249 1.76 -17.10 -3.03
N GLY A 250 1.31 -18.35 -2.91
CA GLY A 250 1.54 -19.37 -3.92
C GLY A 250 2.93 -20.01 -3.89
N LEU A 251 3.79 -19.66 -2.92
CA LEU A 251 5.04 -20.36 -2.69
C LEU A 251 4.75 -21.74 -2.10
N THR A 252 4.87 -22.79 -2.91
CA THR A 252 4.68 -24.17 -2.47
C THR A 252 5.98 -24.94 -2.37
N ILE A 253 6.01 -25.96 -1.51
CA ILE A 253 7.13 -26.89 -1.37
C ILE A 253 6.63 -28.32 -1.57
N ALA A 254 7.12 -28.96 -2.64
CA ALA A 254 6.77 -30.33 -2.99
C ALA A 254 7.15 -31.34 -1.88
N PRO A 255 6.58 -32.56 -1.88
CA PRO A 255 6.99 -33.63 -0.96
C PRO A 255 8.51 -33.86 -0.97
N ALA A 256 9.13 -33.93 0.21
CA ALA A 256 10.59 -34.01 0.39
C ALA A 256 11.41 -32.88 -0.30
N GLY A 257 10.74 -31.84 -0.81
CA GLY A 257 11.31 -30.74 -1.57
C GLY A 257 12.03 -29.71 -0.71
N ARG A 258 12.65 -28.74 -1.38
CA ARG A 258 13.36 -27.61 -0.79
C ARG A 258 12.95 -26.31 -1.46
N VAL A 259 12.95 -25.24 -0.68
CA VAL A 259 12.76 -23.85 -1.12
C VAL A 259 13.93 -23.02 -0.60
N ILE A 260 14.50 -22.20 -1.47
CA ILE A 260 15.64 -21.33 -1.20
C ILE A 260 15.15 -19.89 -1.10
N LEU A 261 15.35 -19.29 0.07
CA LEU A 261 15.07 -17.89 0.35
C LEU A 261 16.42 -17.17 0.42
N ALA A 262 16.74 -16.37 -0.59
CA ALA A 262 18.02 -15.66 -0.68
C ALA A 262 17.91 -14.22 -0.20
N ARG A 263 18.91 -13.71 0.52
CA ARG A 263 19.05 -12.29 0.87
C ARG A 263 18.84 -11.41 -0.34
N ASN A 264 19.64 -11.64 -1.36
CA ASN A 264 19.63 -10.90 -2.61
C ASN A 264 19.78 -11.93 -3.74
N ALA A 265 18.74 -12.12 -4.53
CA ALA A 265 18.72 -13.10 -5.60
C ALA A 265 19.78 -12.85 -6.67
N ALA A 266 20.06 -11.60 -7.03
CA ALA A 266 21.09 -11.28 -8.02
C ALA A 266 22.48 -11.73 -7.54
N GLY A 267 22.81 -11.46 -6.28
CA GLY A 267 24.03 -11.91 -5.63
C GLY A 267 24.10 -13.43 -5.51
N PHE A 268 23.01 -14.06 -5.06
CA PHE A 268 22.92 -15.51 -4.95
C PHE A 268 23.15 -16.21 -6.30
N VAL A 269 22.48 -15.73 -7.37
CA VAL A 269 22.63 -16.28 -8.73
C VAL A 269 24.07 -16.14 -9.23
N ALA A 270 24.75 -15.03 -8.91
CA ALA A 270 26.12 -14.79 -9.35
C ALA A 270 27.11 -15.85 -8.81
N ASP A 271 26.91 -16.31 -7.58
CA ASP A 271 27.85 -17.23 -6.91
C ASP A 271 27.44 -18.70 -7.06
N TYR A 272 26.14 -19.00 -6.97
CA TYR A 272 25.65 -20.37 -6.96
C TYR A 272 25.16 -20.86 -8.32
N VAL A 273 24.96 -19.96 -9.28
CA VAL A 273 24.43 -20.28 -10.63
C VAL A 273 23.10 -21.05 -10.55
N LEU A 274 22.34 -20.77 -9.49
CA LEU A 274 21.02 -21.30 -9.18
C LEU A 274 20.10 -20.12 -8.92
N ARG A 275 18.83 -20.24 -9.32
CA ARG A 275 17.82 -19.24 -8.98
C ARG A 275 17.22 -19.61 -7.61
N PRO A 276 17.13 -18.65 -6.67
CA PRO A 276 16.36 -18.87 -5.46
C PRO A 276 14.87 -18.83 -5.79
N ASP A 277 14.05 -19.33 -4.88
CA ASP A 277 12.59 -19.38 -5.02
C ASP A 277 11.94 -18.07 -4.56
N ALA A 278 12.58 -17.35 -3.63
CA ALA A 278 12.17 -16.00 -3.21
C ALA A 278 13.36 -15.21 -2.63
N GLU A 279 13.22 -13.89 -2.47
CA GLU A 279 14.25 -13.02 -1.90
C GLU A 279 13.77 -12.05 -0.81
N PHE A 280 14.66 -11.64 0.11
CA PHE A 280 14.32 -10.70 1.20
C PHE A 280 14.66 -9.24 0.86
N GLU A 281 15.66 -9.01 0.02
CA GLU A 281 16.05 -7.72 -0.54
C GLU A 281 15.83 -7.79 -2.05
N GLU A 282 14.83 -7.07 -2.55
CA GLU A 282 14.49 -7.06 -3.98
C GLU A 282 15.71 -6.68 -4.82
N SER A 283 16.14 -7.61 -5.66
CA SER A 283 17.35 -7.49 -6.48
C SER A 283 17.21 -8.12 -7.85
N ALA A 284 16.19 -8.97 -8.05
CA ALA A 284 15.85 -9.55 -9.33
C ALA A 284 14.33 -9.59 -9.51
N ALA A 285 13.78 -8.74 -10.39
CA ALA A 285 12.34 -8.60 -10.64
C ALA A 285 11.58 -9.90 -11.00
N GLU A 286 12.29 -10.95 -11.42
CA GLU A 286 11.72 -12.26 -11.76
C GLU A 286 11.63 -13.21 -10.55
N VAL A 287 12.19 -12.81 -9.40
CA VAL A 287 12.21 -13.59 -8.16
C VAL A 287 11.23 -12.93 -7.19
N PRO A 288 10.23 -13.67 -6.69
CA PRO A 288 9.27 -13.14 -5.72
C PRO A 288 9.95 -12.61 -4.45
N SER A 289 9.56 -11.42 -4.00
CA SER A 289 10.04 -10.84 -2.74
C SER A 289 9.22 -11.30 -1.54
N LEU A 290 9.88 -11.49 -0.40
CA LEU A 290 9.23 -11.57 0.90
C LEU A 290 8.87 -10.17 1.39
N SER A 291 7.69 -10.02 1.97
CA SER A 291 7.25 -8.73 2.49
C SER A 291 7.57 -8.59 3.98
N ARG A 292 8.16 -7.47 4.40
CA ARG A 292 8.56 -7.25 5.80
C ARG A 292 7.36 -7.00 6.71
N ARG A 293 7.25 -7.74 7.80
CA ARG A 293 6.23 -7.59 8.86
C ARG A 293 6.71 -6.68 9.99
N ARG A 294 6.73 -5.37 9.70
CA ARG A 294 7.18 -4.32 10.64
C ARG A 294 6.35 -4.22 11.90
N ASP A 295 5.12 -4.68 11.79
CA ASP A 295 4.15 -4.82 12.85
C ASP A 295 4.58 -5.90 13.86
N LEU A 296 5.31 -6.94 13.42
CA LEU A 296 5.79 -8.03 14.27
C LEU A 296 7.24 -7.88 14.74
N ALA A 297 8.09 -7.16 14.00
CA ALA A 297 9.44 -6.77 14.40
C ALA A 297 9.96 -5.61 13.54
N THR A 298 10.80 -4.75 14.09
CA THR A 298 11.13 -3.43 13.49
C THR A 298 12.41 -3.43 12.64
N GLY A 299 13.22 -4.49 12.72
CA GLY A 299 14.53 -4.66 12.10
C GLY A 299 14.55 -5.45 10.80
N GLN A 300 15.72 -5.53 10.18
CA GLN A 300 15.94 -6.31 8.95
C GLN A 300 16.28 -7.74 9.32
N PHE A 301 15.90 -8.69 8.46
CA PHE A 301 16.29 -10.07 8.67
C PHE A 301 17.77 -10.19 8.34
N ALA A 302 18.58 -10.46 9.36
CA ALA A 302 19.99 -10.74 9.21
C ALA A 302 20.22 -12.24 9.44
N LEU A 303 21.12 -12.82 8.64
CA LEU A 303 21.56 -14.22 8.77
C LEU A 303 22.93 -14.28 9.44
#